data_AF-A0A934BEP5-F1
#
_entry.id   AF-A0A934BEP5-F1
#
_cell.length_a   1.000
_cell.length_b   1.000
_cell.length_c   1.000
_cell.angle_alpha   90.00
_cell.angle_beta   90.00
_cell.angle_gamma   90.00
#
_symmetry.space_group_name_H-M   'P 1'
#
loop_
_entity.id
_entity.type
_entity.pdbx_description
1 polymer ?
#
loop_
_entity_poly.entity_id
_entity_poly.type
_entity_poly.pdbx_seq_one_letter_code
_entity_poly.pdbx_strand_id
1 'polypeptide(L)' 'MVPYPFSRGLFLYGNPLWVSREADDVSLEAARLELETVLNRLTEQAEQDVMR' A
#
# COMPACT_ATOMS: atom_id res chain seq x y z
N MET A 1 -15.84 16.73 -16.95
CA MET A 1 -15.21 17.57 -15.91
C MET A 1 -15.52 16.91 -14.57
N VAL A 2 -14.51 16.49 -13.81
CA VAL A 2 -14.73 15.86 -12.49
C VAL A 2 -14.90 16.98 -11.46
N PRO A 3 -16.03 17.05 -10.72
CA PRO A 3 -16.26 18.10 -9.75
C PRO A 3 -15.37 17.92 -8.51
N TYR A 4 -15.03 19.03 -7.86
CA TYR A 4 -14.36 19.01 -6.56
C TYR A 4 -15.19 18.22 -5.52
N PRO A 5 -14.55 17.52 -4.57
CA PRO A 5 -13.09 17.44 -4.35
C PRO A 5 -12.39 16.33 -5.17
N PHE A 6 -13.10 15.58 -6.01
CA PHE A 6 -12.56 14.43 -6.75
C PHE A 6 -11.69 14.81 -7.95
N SER A 7 -11.36 16.09 -8.13
CA SER A 7 -10.48 16.57 -9.20
C SER A 7 -9.00 16.27 -8.94
N ARG A 8 -8.64 15.84 -7.72
CA ARG A 8 -7.27 15.45 -7.33
C ARG A 8 -7.28 14.04 -6.75
N GLY A 9 -6.43 13.18 -7.29
CA GLY A 9 -6.15 11.84 -6.77
C GLY A 9 -4.65 11.69 -6.50
N LEU A 10 -4.30 11.08 -5.37
CA LEU A 10 -2.93 10.69 -5.03
C LEU A 10 -2.88 9.16 -5.04
N PHE A 11 -1.93 8.60 -5.80
CA PHE A 11 -1.67 7.17 -5.85
C PHE A 11 -0.23 6.92 -5.42
N LEU A 12 -0.05 6.13 -4.37
CA LEU A 12 1.25 5.68 -3.90
C LEU A 12 1.36 4.17 -4.13
N TYR A 13 2.53 3.74 -4.59
CA TYR A 13 2.85 2.33 -4.81
C TYR A 13 4.11 1.98 -4.03
N GLY A 14 4.05 0.83 -3.34
CA GLY A 14 5.20 0.26 -2.65
C GLY A 14 6.13 -0.51 -3.57
N ASN A 15 7.21 -1.03 -3.01
CA ASN A 15 8.07 -1.97 -3.73
C ASN A 15 7.28 -3.26 -4.03
N PRO A 16 7.53 -3.91 -5.18
CA PRO A 16 6.96 -5.22 -5.46
C PRO A 16 7.34 -6.24 -4.38
N LEU A 17 6.35 -7.00 -3.92
CA LEU A 17 6.54 -8.12 -3.00
C LEU A 17 6.47 -9.43 -3.79
N TRP A 18 7.53 -10.23 -3.74
CA TRP A 18 7.59 -11.53 -4.40
C TRP A 18 7.21 -12.64 -3.43
N VAL A 19 6.21 -13.44 -3.79
CA VAL A 19 5.77 -14.59 -3.01
C VAL A 19 6.00 -15.85 -3.83
N SER A 20 6.72 -16.80 -3.24
CA SER A 20 6.97 -18.11 -3.87
C SER A 20 5.66 -18.86 -4.07
N ARG A 21 5.54 -19.62 -5.16
CA ARG A 21 4.37 -20.47 -5.40
C ARG A 21 4.31 -21.64 -4.41
N GLU A 22 5.46 -22.06 -3.91
CA GLU A 22 5.65 -23.16 -2.97
C GLU A 22 5.79 -22.66 -1.52
N ALA A 23 5.41 -21.40 -1.24
CA ALA A 23 5.47 -20.84 0.10
C ALA A 23 4.63 -21.65 1.10
N ASP A 24 5.21 -21.98 2.25
CA ASP A 24 4.50 -22.56 3.38
C ASP A 24 3.75 -21.49 4.17
N ASP A 25 2.93 -21.92 5.13
CA ASP A 25 2.08 -21.02 5.91
C ASP A 25 2.89 -19.95 6.66
N VAL A 26 4.09 -20.31 7.14
CA VAL A 26 4.97 -19.37 7.85
C VAL A 26 5.52 -18.31 6.91
N SER A 27 5.96 -18.71 5.71
CA SER A 27 6.47 -17.79 4.69
C SER A 27 5.38 -16.88 4.14
N LEU A 28 4.16 -17.41 3.97
CA LEU A 28 3.00 -16.62 3.57
C LEU A 28 2.62 -15.59 4.64
N GLU A 29 2.64 -15.98 5.92
CA GLU A 29 2.35 -15.06 7.01
C GLU A 29 3.40 -13.94 7.12
N ALA A 30 4.68 -14.27 6.91
CA ALA A 30 5.74 -13.27 6.87
C ALA A 30 5.52 -12.25 5.73
N ALA A 31 5.19 -12.74 4.53
CA ALA A 31 4.87 -11.87 3.39
C ALA A 31 3.61 -11.02 3.65
N ARG A 32 2.60 -11.58 4.31
CA ARG A 32 1.38 -10.86 4.72
C ARG A 32 1.71 -9.70 5.67
N LEU A 33 2.54 -9.93 6.67
CA LEU A 33 2.98 -8.91 7.63
C LEU A 33 3.80 -7.80 6.95
N GLU A 34 4.69 -8.15 6.02
CA GLU A 34 5.44 -7.17 5.23
C GLU A 34 4.50 -6.29 4.39
N LEU A 35 3.56 -6.91 3.69
CA LEU A 35 2.57 -6.19 2.89
C LEU A 35 1.75 -5.22 3.74
N GLU A 36 1.23 -5.69 4.88
CA GLU A 36 0.45 -4.87 5.81
C GLU A 36 1.28 -3.66 6.29
N THR A 37 2.53 -3.90 6.70
CA THR A 37 3.43 -2.83 7.16
C THR A 37 3.65 -1.77 6.09
N VAL A 38 3.88 -2.19 4.83
CA VAL A 38 4.09 -1.26 3.72
C VAL A 38 2.81 -0.48 3.39
N LEU A 39 1.67 -1.15 3.31
CA LEU A 39 0.39 -0.49 2.97
C LEU A 39 -0.04 0.50 4.04
N ASN A 40 0.12 0.18 5.32
CA ASN A 40 -0.18 1.10 6.42
C ASN A 40 0.69 2.35 6.34
N ARG A 41 2.01 2.19 6.14
CA ARG A 41 2.93 3.31 5.97
C ARG A 41 2.59 4.19 4.77
N LEU A 42 2.24 3.59 3.63
CA LEU A 42 1.84 4.35 2.43
C LEU A 42 0.51 5.08 2.65
N THR A 43 -0.41 4.51 3.42
CA THR A 43 -1.69 5.14 3.76
C THR A 43 -1.44 6.37 4.63
N GLU A 44 -0.64 6.25 5.69
CA GLU A 44 -0.25 7.39 6.53
C GLU A 44 0.44 8.50 5.73
N GLN A 45 1.33 8.13 4.80
CA GLN A 45 1.98 9.10 3.90
C GLN A 45 0.97 9.81 3.00
N ALA A 46 0.02 9.07 2.41
CA ALA A 46 -0.99 9.65 1.54
C ALA A 46 -1.89 10.64 2.29
N GLU A 47 -2.27 10.31 3.53
CA GLU A 47 -3.04 11.22 4.38
C GLU A 47 -2.26 12.52 4.66
N GLN A 48 -0.98 12.41 5.02
CA GLN A 48 -0.12 13.57 5.25
C GLN A 48 0.04 14.45 4.00
N ASP A 49 0.21 13.84 2.82
CA ASP A 49 0.39 14.56 1.56
C ASP A 49 -0.87 15.27 1.07
N VAL A 50 -2.05 14.73 1.38
CA VAL A 50 -3.34 15.35 1.04
C VAL A 50 -3.73 16.45 2.03
N MET A 51 -3.31 16.35 3.29
CA MET A 51 -3.57 17.38 4.32
C MET A 51 -2.64 18.59 4.22
N ARG A 52 -1.56 18.52 3.43
CA ARG A 52 -0.62 19.61 3.17
C ARG A 52 -1.13 20.61 2.12
#